data_AF-A0A7J9QX19-F1
#
_entry.id   AF-A0A7J9QX19-F1
#
_cell.length_a   1.000
_cell.length_b   1.000
_cell.length_c   1.000
_cell.angle_alpha   90.00
_cell.angle_beta   90.00
_cell.angle_gamma   90.00
#
_symmetry.space_group_name_H-M   'P 1'
#
loop_
_entity.id
_entity.type
_entity.pdbx_description
1 polymer ?
#
loop_
_entity_poly.entity_id
_entity_poly.type
_entity_poly.pdbx_seq_one_letter_code
_entity_poly.pdbx_strand_id
1 'polypeptide(L)'
;PDGDEWFIVDMLFPNDIKLPDTLKGTDYFTTLSVDDGKTYWHHRELIRYKYGKSKKLENALEFLESKYKELHELLEPLQKDLS
;
A
#
# COMPACT_ATOMS: atom_id res chain seq x y z
N PRO A 1 23.56 13.23 -10.97
CA PRO A 1 22.96 12.26 -11.91
C PRO A 1 22.16 11.23 -11.11
N ASP A 2 20.99 11.61 -10.59
CA ASP A 2 19.72 11.81 -11.34
C ASP A 2 19.11 10.47 -11.75
N GLY A 3 18.99 9.57 -10.77
CA GLY A 3 18.54 8.20 -11.00
C GLY A 3 17.70 7.62 -9.89
N ASP A 4 16.91 8.46 -9.23
CA ASP A 4 15.87 7.95 -8.36
C ASP A 4 14.56 7.92 -9.15
N GLU A 5 13.87 6.81 -9.06
CA GLU A 5 12.49 6.70 -9.54
C GLU A 5 11.56 6.86 -8.35
N TRP A 6 10.51 7.63 -8.57
CA TRP A 6 9.47 7.88 -7.58
C TRP A 6 8.20 7.23 -8.07
N PHE A 7 7.63 6.36 -7.26
CA PHE A 7 6.39 5.68 -7.52
C PHE A 7 5.32 6.24 -6.61
N ILE A 8 4.19 6.65 -7.18
CA ILE A 8 2.97 6.84 -6.41
C ILE A 8 2.24 5.51 -6.47
N VAL A 9 2.00 4.94 -5.30
CA VAL A 9 1.24 3.72 -5.12
C VAL A 9 -0.08 4.06 -4.45
N ASP A 10 -1.17 3.64 -5.08
CA ASP A 10 -2.52 3.74 -4.54
C ASP A 10 -3.09 2.33 -4.34
N MET A 11 -3.44 2.03 -3.10
CA MET A 11 -4.09 0.79 -2.72
C MET A 11 -5.49 1.02 -2.21
N LEU A 12 -6.41 0.16 -2.65
CA LEU A 12 -7.80 0.14 -2.21
C LEU A 12 -8.11 -1.22 -1.61
N PHE A 13 -8.53 -1.21 -0.36
CA PHE A 13 -8.97 -2.40 0.36
C PHE A 13 -10.46 -2.29 0.68
N PRO A 14 -11.21 -3.40 0.65
CA PRO A 14 -12.58 -3.44 1.13
C PRO A 14 -12.72 -2.90 2.57
N ASN A 15 -13.74 -2.08 2.83
CA ASN A 15 -13.98 -1.47 4.16
C ASN A 15 -14.52 -2.46 5.22
N ASP A 16 -14.86 -3.70 4.82
CA ASP A 16 -15.22 -4.78 5.75
C ASP A 16 -14.00 -5.41 6.44
N ILE A 17 -12.78 -5.14 5.96
CA ILE A 17 -11.54 -5.48 6.66
C ILE A 17 -11.43 -4.61 7.91
N LYS A 18 -11.33 -5.22 9.10
CA LYS A 18 -11.08 -4.45 10.32
C LYS A 18 -9.57 -4.19 10.47
N LEU A 19 -9.19 -2.94 10.24
CA LEU A 19 -7.85 -2.45 10.53
C LEU A 19 -7.72 -2.12 12.03
N PRO A 20 -6.55 -2.34 12.65
CA PRO A 20 -6.18 -1.75 13.92
C PRO A 20 -6.33 -0.24 13.89
N ASP A 21 -6.71 0.35 15.04
CA ASP A 21 -6.81 1.80 15.14
C ASP A 21 -5.46 2.50 14.94
N THR A 22 -4.34 1.81 15.24
CA THR A 22 -2.98 2.29 14.98
C THR A 22 -2.63 2.43 13.50
N LEU A 23 -3.40 1.80 12.61
CA LEU A 23 -3.22 1.87 11.16
C LEU A 23 -4.26 2.80 10.49
N LYS A 24 -5.22 3.35 11.24
CA LYS A 24 -6.25 4.26 10.71
C LYS A 24 -5.83 5.72 10.87
N GLY A 25 -6.25 6.57 9.94
CA GLY A 25 -6.00 8.01 9.99
C GLY A 25 -4.81 8.42 9.12
N THR A 26 -4.19 9.56 9.45
CA THR A 26 -3.12 10.17 8.65
C THR A 26 -1.85 9.34 8.55
N ASP A 27 -1.71 8.33 9.41
CA ASP A 27 -0.47 7.57 9.53
C ASP A 27 -0.37 6.47 8.46
N TYR A 28 -1.48 5.83 8.07
CA TYR A 28 -1.46 4.75 7.08
C TYR A 28 -2.72 4.69 6.20
N PHE A 29 -3.91 4.49 6.77
CA PHE A 29 -5.14 4.30 5.99
C PHE A 29 -6.17 5.40 6.20
N THR A 30 -6.64 5.96 5.08
CA THR A 30 -7.78 6.87 5.00
C THR A 30 -9.02 6.15 4.48
N THR A 31 -10.20 6.74 4.60
CA THR A 31 -11.40 6.24 3.94
C THR A 31 -11.59 6.95 2.60
N LEU A 32 -11.89 6.18 1.56
CA LEU A 32 -12.28 6.71 0.24
C LEU A 32 -13.69 6.23 -0.07
N SER A 33 -14.62 7.19 -0.19
CA SER A 33 -15.99 6.92 -0.64
C SER A 33 -16.12 7.27 -2.12
N VAL A 34 -16.69 6.37 -2.90
CA VAL A 34 -17.01 6.57 -4.32
C VAL A 34 -18.51 6.74 -4.53
N ASP A 35 -18.90 7.34 -5.65
CA ASP A 35 -20.28 7.81 -5.93
C ASP A 35 -21.37 6.71 -5.82
N ASP A 36 -21.01 5.44 -5.92
CA ASP A 36 -21.89 4.26 -5.76
C ASP A 36 -22.13 3.86 -4.29
N GLY A 37 -21.82 4.75 -3.34
CA GLY A 37 -21.95 4.50 -1.90
C GLY A 37 -20.97 3.46 -1.35
N LYS A 38 -20.02 3.00 -2.16
CA LYS A 38 -18.96 2.09 -1.73
C LYS A 38 -17.86 2.87 -1.03
N THR A 39 -17.40 2.34 0.10
CA THR A 39 -16.27 2.88 0.84
C THR A 39 -15.15 1.86 0.87
N TYR A 40 -13.92 2.34 0.73
CA TYR A 40 -12.69 1.57 0.78
C TYR A 40 -11.75 2.14 1.83
N TRP A 41 -10.93 1.27 2.42
CA TRP A 41 -9.68 1.73 3.03
C TRP A 41 -8.69 2.07 1.92
N HIS A 42 -8.15 3.28 1.98
CA HIS A 42 -7.27 3.84 0.97
C HIS A 42 -5.92 4.16 1.59
N HIS A 43 -4.88 3.60 1.00
CA HIS A 43 -3.49 3.87 1.36
C HIS A 43 -2.77 4.40 0.13
N ARG A 44 -2.15 5.58 0.27
CA ARG A 44 -1.34 6.23 -0.76
C ARG A 44 0.06 6.44 -0.22
N GLU A 45 1.05 5.96 -0.94
CA GLU A 45 2.45 6.13 -0.57
C GLU A 45 3.28 6.66 -1.74
N LEU A 46 4.21 7.56 -1.43
CA LEU A 46 5.25 8.00 -2.35
C LEU A 46 6.54 7.22 -2.05
N ILE A 47 6.85 6.24 -2.89
CA ILE A 47 7.96 5.32 -2.69
C ILE A 47 9.17 5.76 -3.52
N ARG A 48 10.31 5.93 -2.86
CA ARG A 48 11.59 6.23 -3.50
C ARG A 48 12.34 4.93 -3.82
N TYR A 49 12.56 4.67 -5.11
CA TYR A 49 13.41 3.59 -5.57
C TYR A 49 14.76 4.13 -6.02
N LYS A 50 15.81 3.81 -5.25
CA LYS A 50 17.20 4.15 -5.61
C LYS A 50 17.76 3.03 -6.47
N TYR A 51 18.08 3.31 -7.73
CA TYR A 51 18.67 2.30 -8.62
C TYR A 51 20.20 2.36 -8.68
N GLY A 52 20.82 1.24 -9.09
CA GLY A 52 22.19 1.19 -9.61
C GLY A 52 22.24 1.45 -11.13
N LYS A 53 23.37 1.28 -11.83
CA LYS A 53 23.60 1.76 -13.21
C LYS A 53 22.54 1.47 -14.31
N SER A 54 21.55 0.59 -14.13
CA SER A 54 20.52 0.28 -15.14
C SER A 54 19.10 0.46 -14.61
N LYS A 55 18.27 1.23 -15.33
CA LYS A 55 16.81 1.28 -15.15
C LYS A 55 16.20 -0.03 -15.63
N LYS A 56 15.58 -0.80 -14.73
CA LYS A 56 14.80 -2.00 -15.08
C LYS A 56 13.46 -1.92 -14.36
N LEU A 57 12.41 -1.65 -15.13
CA LEU A 57 11.03 -1.59 -14.65
C LEU A 57 10.65 -2.87 -13.89
N GLU A 58 11.10 -4.03 -14.37
CA GLU A 58 10.89 -5.33 -13.71
C GLU A 58 11.39 -5.34 -12.26
N ASN A 59 12.60 -4.85 -12.00
CA ASN A 59 13.15 -4.78 -10.64
C ASN A 59 12.38 -3.81 -9.73
N ALA A 60 11.87 -2.71 -10.30
CA ALA A 60 11.04 -1.77 -9.54
C ALA A 60 9.68 -2.38 -9.21
N LEU A 61 9.08 -3.14 -10.13
CA LEU A 61 7.84 -3.87 -9.89
C LEU A 61 8.02 -4.97 -8.84
N GLU A 62 9.11 -5.74 -8.88
CA GLU A 62 9.44 -6.74 -7.84
C GLU A 62 9.61 -6.08 -6.46
N PHE A 63 10.25 -4.91 -6.41
CA PHE A 63 10.38 -4.15 -5.17
C PHE A 63 9.01 -3.70 -4.63
N LEU A 64 8.14 -3.15 -5.48
CA LEU A 64 6.77 -2.79 -5.10
C LEU A 64 5.98 -4.01 -4.62
N GLU A 65 6.08 -5.14 -5.32
CA GLU A 65 5.46 -6.41 -4.91
C GLU A 65 5.93 -6.86 -3.52
N SER A 66 7.22 -6.74 -3.22
CA SER A 66 7.75 -7.07 -1.89
C SER A 66 7.14 -6.21 -0.78
N LYS A 67 6.90 -4.91 -1.05
CA LYS A 67 6.27 -4.00 -0.11
C LYS A 67 4.79 -4.33 0.11
N TYR A 68 4.10 -4.73 -0.94
CA TYR A 68 2.72 -5.20 -0.82
C TYR A 68 2.62 -6.51 -0.04
N LYS A 69 3.55 -7.44 -0.21
CA LYS A 69 3.58 -8.68 0.58
C LYS A 69 3.82 -8.40 2.06
N GLU A 70 4.75 -7.51 2.39
CA GLU A 70 5.01 -7.06 3.77
C GLU A 70 3.75 -6.44 4.39
N LEU A 71 3.06 -5.55 3.68
CA LEU A 71 1.80 -4.97 4.16
C LEU A 71 0.71 -6.04 4.32
N HIS A 72 0.57 -6.95 3.36
CA HIS A 72 -0.42 -8.02 3.41
C HIS A 72 -0.17 -8.96 4.59
N GLU A 73 1.08 -9.31 4.88
CA GLU A 73 1.46 -10.11 6.06
C GLU A 73 1.13 -9.40 7.38
N LEU A 74 1.14 -8.07 7.44
CA LEU A 74 0.67 -7.34 8.62
C LEU A 74 -0.86 -7.42 8.78
N LEU A 75 -1.58 -7.57 7.67
CA LEU A 75 -3.05 -7.67 7.65
C LEU A 75 -3.58 -9.09 7.90
N GLU A 76 -2.83 -10.14 7.56
CA GLU A 76 -3.20 -11.55 7.78
C GLU A 76 -3.46 -11.93 9.26
N PRO A 77 -2.59 -11.58 10.23
CA PRO A 77 -2.85 -11.79 11.66
C PRO A 77 -4.16 -11.12 12.10
N LEU A 78 -4.46 -9.95 11.53
CA LEU A 78 -5.66 -9.18 11.84
C LEU A 78 -6.92 -9.85 11.30
N GLN A 79 -6.84 -10.57 10.18
CA GLN A 79 -7.98 -11.34 9.65
C GLN A 79 -8.32 -12.55 10.54
N LYS A 80 -7.32 -13.19 11.16
CA LYS A 80 -7.54 -14.36 12.04
C LYS A 80 -8.14 -13.98 13.39
N ASP A 81 -7.85 -12.80 13.91
CA ASP A 81 -8.46 -12.29 15.14
C ASP A 81 -9.95 -11.86 14.94
N LEU A 82 -10.45 -11.89 13.70
CA LEU A 82 -11.82 -11.54 13.33
C LEU A 82 -12.73 -12.74 13.05
N SER A 83 -12.17 -13.95 13.00
CA SER A 83 -12.87 -15.23 12.77
C SER A 83 -13.13 -15.96 14.07
#